data_AF-A0A7Z8QBC1-F1
#
_entry.id   AF-A0A7Z8QBC1-F1
#
_cell.length_a   1.000
_cell.length_b   1.000
_cell.length_c   1.000
_cell.angle_alpha   90.00
_cell.angle_beta   90.00
_cell.angle_gamma   90.00
#
_symmetry.space_group_name_H-M   'P 1'
#
loop_
_entity.id
_entity.type
_entity.pdbx_description
1 polymer ?
#
loop_
_entity_poly.entity_id
_entity_poly.type
_entity_poly.pdbx_seq_one_letter_code
_entity_poly.pdbx_strand_id
1 'polypeptide(L)'
;MATTNGSTAIRDKILASLARYRALRIGKFPCAFWRLSSRPGLTAIATIAKGFSNSSNTKSFPSVTVDLYGSGAVVLGFIMEEHDDGLVTVFVPSSPVLTIGNVYIVKAEQMSLINAKSQDVADCLSKWGMGSKKLLSKQE
;
A
#
# COMPACT_ATOMS: atom_id res chain seq x y z
N MET A 1 27.03 56.63 39.84
CA MET A 1 26.40 55.37 40.30
C MET A 1 25.60 54.80 39.13
N ALA A 2 26.27 54.04 38.27
CA ALA A 2 25.70 53.49 37.03
C ALA A 2 25.98 51.99 37.01
N THR A 3 24.96 51.21 36.63
CA THR A 3 24.98 49.89 35.95
C THR A 3 23.90 48.95 36.50
N THR A 4 22.70 48.96 35.90
CA THR A 4 21.77 47.81 36.02
C THR A 4 21.13 47.38 34.68
N ASN A 5 21.34 48.12 33.59
CA ASN A 5 20.60 47.89 32.33
C ASN A 5 21.25 46.86 31.37
N GLY A 6 22.42 46.28 31.70
CA GLY A 6 23.14 45.36 30.81
C GLY A 6 22.74 43.89 30.91
N SER A 7 22.13 43.47 32.03
CA SER A 7 21.91 42.05 32.35
C SER A 7 20.65 41.45 31.69
N THR A 8 19.62 42.26 31.43
CA THR A 8 18.39 41.81 30.76
C THR A 8 18.58 41.59 29.26
N ALA A 9 19.34 42.46 28.59
CA ALA A 9 19.60 42.36 27.15
C ALA A 9 20.42 41.10 26.76
N ILE A 10 21.30 40.64 27.65
CA ILE A 10 22.10 39.42 27.45
C ILE A 10 21.24 38.17 27.67
N ARG A 11 20.38 38.17 28.70
CA ARG A 11 19.44 37.07 28.98
C ARG A 11 18.44 36.88 27.84
N ASP A 12 17.93 37.95 27.24
CA ASP A 12 17.00 37.88 26.10
C ASP A 12 17.68 37.35 24.83
N LYS A 13 18.96 37.70 24.59
CA LYS A 13 19.72 37.14 23.46
C LYS A 13 20.03 35.65 23.64
N ILE A 14 20.29 35.21 24.88
CA ILE A 14 20.53 33.79 25.20
C ILE A 14 19.23 32.99 25.08
N LEU A 15 18.10 33.51 25.59
CA LEU A 15 16.78 32.89 25.46
C LEU A 15 16.32 32.83 23.99
N ALA A 16 16.53 33.89 23.22
CA ALA A 16 16.24 33.89 21.77
C ALA A 16 17.17 32.96 20.98
N SER A 17 18.40 32.73 21.44
CA SER A 17 19.32 31.74 20.86
C SER A 17 18.89 30.31 21.19
N LEU A 18 18.51 30.04 22.45
CA LEU A 18 18.04 28.73 22.91
C LEU A 18 16.70 28.32 22.29
N ALA A 19 15.77 29.27 22.10
CA ALA A 19 14.51 29.04 21.40
C ALA A 19 14.74 28.63 19.93
N ARG A 20 15.71 29.26 19.25
CA ARG A 20 16.13 28.87 17.89
C ARG A 20 16.81 27.51 17.85
N TYR A 21 17.65 27.18 18.83
CA TYR A 21 18.29 25.86 18.93
C TYR A 21 17.30 24.73 19.21
N ARG A 22 16.19 24.99 19.94
CA ARG A 22 15.18 23.99 20.27
C ARG A 22 14.20 23.70 19.11
N ALA A 23 14.02 24.64 18.18
CA ALA A 23 13.26 24.44 16.94
C ALA A 23 14.02 23.61 15.89
N LEU A 24 15.36 23.57 15.95
CA LEU A 24 16.20 22.88 14.97
C LEU A 24 16.41 21.38 15.24
N ARG A 25 15.97 20.84 16.38
CA ARG A 25 16.20 19.42 16.74
C ARG A 25 15.10 18.45 16.27
N ILE A 26 14.03 18.90 15.63
CA ILE A 26 12.99 18.02 15.06
C ILE A 26 13.10 17.90 13.53
N GLY A 27 13.96 18.69 12.88
CA GLY A 27 14.05 18.79 11.41
C GLY A 27 15.00 17.84 10.70
N LYS A 28 15.47 16.75 11.33
CA LYS A 28 16.49 15.86 10.72
C LYS A 28 15.92 14.57 10.12
N PHE A 29 14.79 14.66 9.43
CA PHE A 29 14.25 13.55 8.64
C PHE A 29 13.68 13.87 7.22
N PRO A 30 13.96 14.99 6.51
CA PRO A 30 13.46 15.11 5.15
C PRO A 30 14.37 14.46 4.08
N CYS A 31 15.71 14.49 4.23
CA CYS A 31 16.60 14.07 3.13
C CYS A 31 16.77 12.55 2.95
N ALA A 32 16.81 11.77 4.04
CA ALA A 32 16.93 10.31 3.92
C ALA A 32 15.64 9.68 3.36
N PHE A 33 14.48 10.25 3.68
CA PHE A 33 13.19 9.84 3.18
C PHE A 33 13.04 10.14 1.67
N TRP A 34 13.45 11.33 1.22
CA TRP A 34 13.40 11.71 -0.20
C TRP A 34 14.39 10.92 -1.08
N ARG A 35 15.51 10.48 -0.49
CA ARG A 35 16.48 9.62 -1.17
C ARG A 35 16.01 8.16 -1.29
N LEU A 36 15.05 7.74 -0.47
CA LEU A 36 14.42 6.42 -0.59
C LEU A 36 13.37 6.40 -1.70
N SER A 37 12.56 7.47 -1.84
CA SER A 37 11.53 7.59 -2.88
C SER A 37 12.07 7.73 -4.30
N SER A 38 13.37 8.05 -4.46
CA SER A 38 14.03 8.22 -5.76
C SER A 38 14.54 6.91 -6.38
N ARG A 39 14.31 5.75 -5.76
CA ARG A 39 14.61 4.46 -6.39
C ARG A 39 13.47 4.08 -7.34
N PRO A 40 13.72 3.82 -8.64
CA PRO A 40 12.69 3.49 -9.62
C PRO A 40 11.83 2.25 -9.25
N GLY A 41 12.28 1.42 -8.31
CA GLY A 41 11.49 0.32 -7.75
C GLY A 41 10.37 0.73 -6.79
N LEU A 42 10.53 1.83 -6.03
CA LEU A 42 9.52 2.28 -5.07
C LEU A 42 8.29 2.89 -5.75
N THR A 43 8.49 3.51 -6.92
CA THR A 43 7.39 4.02 -7.74
C THR A 43 6.51 2.91 -8.30
N ALA A 44 7.07 1.75 -8.66
CA ALA A 44 6.30 0.59 -9.09
C ALA A 44 5.46 0.00 -7.94
N ILE A 45 6.07 -0.15 -6.76
CA ILE A 45 5.36 -0.58 -5.54
C ILE A 45 4.27 0.43 -5.18
N ALA A 46 4.54 1.74 -5.29
CA ALA A 46 3.56 2.77 -5.03
C ALA A 46 2.41 2.76 -6.05
N THR A 47 2.66 2.43 -7.33
CA THR A 47 1.60 2.29 -8.33
C THR A 47 0.70 1.09 -8.04
N ILE A 48 1.27 -0.04 -7.61
CA ILE A 48 0.51 -1.22 -7.18
C ILE A 48 -0.28 -0.90 -5.90
N ALA A 49 0.36 -0.29 -4.91
CA ALA A 49 -0.27 0.17 -3.67
C ALA A 49 -1.39 1.20 -3.92
N LYS A 50 -1.20 2.11 -4.89
CA LYS A 50 -2.22 3.07 -5.35
C LYS A 50 -3.31 2.43 -6.20
N GLY A 51 -3.00 1.36 -6.93
CA GLY A 51 -3.99 0.54 -7.62
C GLY A 51 -4.96 -0.12 -6.64
N PHE A 52 -4.49 -0.44 -5.42
CA PHE A 52 -5.32 -0.92 -4.32
C PHE A 52 -5.92 0.21 -3.45
N SER A 53 -5.24 1.37 -3.33
CA SER A 53 -5.68 2.54 -2.56
C SER A 53 -6.39 3.57 -3.46
N ASN A 54 -7.70 3.42 -3.52
CA ASN A 54 -8.71 4.21 -4.23
C ASN A 54 -8.36 5.70 -4.49
N SER A 55 -8.08 6.07 -5.74
CA SER A 55 -8.19 7.45 -6.26
C SER A 55 -8.50 7.43 -7.77
N SER A 56 -9.78 7.26 -8.08
CA SER A 56 -10.55 7.73 -9.26
C SER A 56 -10.04 7.55 -10.71
N ASN A 57 -8.85 7.00 -11.01
CA ASN A 57 -8.41 6.85 -12.41
C ASN A 57 -7.33 5.78 -12.66
N THR A 58 -7.41 4.63 -12.00
CA THR A 58 -6.46 3.52 -12.20
C THR A 58 -7.19 2.23 -12.52
N LYS A 59 -6.72 1.51 -13.55
CA LYS A 59 -7.27 0.22 -14.02
C LYS A 59 -7.68 -0.66 -12.85
N SER A 60 -8.99 -0.91 -12.72
CA SER A 60 -9.52 -1.87 -11.74
C SER A 60 -9.21 -3.27 -12.28
N PHE A 61 -8.29 -3.98 -11.65
CA PHE A 61 -8.01 -5.37 -12.04
C PHE A 61 -9.18 -6.26 -11.60
N PRO A 62 -9.73 -7.10 -12.49
CA PRO A 62 -10.80 -8.02 -12.14
C PRO A 62 -10.35 -8.96 -11.01
N SER A 63 -11.19 -9.12 -10.00
CA SER A 63 -10.92 -10.05 -8.90
C SER A 63 -11.42 -11.45 -9.23
N VAL A 64 -10.65 -12.45 -8.82
CA VAL A 64 -10.87 -13.85 -9.20
C VAL A 64 -10.58 -14.78 -8.03
N THR A 65 -11.32 -15.89 -7.92
CA THR A 65 -10.94 -17.05 -7.10
C THR A 65 -10.24 -18.06 -7.98
N VAL A 66 -9.11 -18.60 -7.53
CA VAL A 66 -8.33 -19.59 -8.29
C VAL A 66 -8.15 -20.84 -7.45
N ASP A 67 -8.44 -22.01 -8.02
CA ASP A 67 -8.03 -23.29 -7.43
C ASP A 67 -6.64 -23.66 -7.94
N LEU A 68 -5.61 -23.30 -7.15
CA LEU A 68 -4.21 -23.53 -7.53
C LEU A 68 -3.80 -25.00 -7.45
N TYR A 69 -4.46 -25.80 -6.61
CA TYR A 69 -3.99 -27.15 -6.26
C TYR A 69 -5.01 -28.25 -6.55
N GLY A 70 -6.21 -27.92 -7.03
CA GLY A 70 -7.28 -28.88 -7.29
C GLY A 70 -7.81 -29.54 -6.01
N SER A 71 -7.61 -28.92 -4.84
CA SER A 71 -7.89 -29.51 -3.53
C SER A 71 -9.19 -28.99 -2.91
N GLY A 72 -9.92 -28.12 -3.63
CA GLY A 72 -11.09 -27.41 -3.10
C GLY A 72 -10.72 -26.17 -2.26
N ALA A 73 -9.44 -25.89 -2.05
CA ALA A 73 -8.96 -24.65 -1.46
C ALA A 73 -8.73 -23.60 -2.55
N VAL A 74 -9.52 -22.52 -2.52
CA VAL A 74 -9.40 -21.41 -3.47
C VAL A 74 -8.63 -20.24 -2.88
N VAL A 75 -7.86 -19.55 -3.71
CA VAL A 75 -7.16 -18.32 -3.36
C VAL A 75 -7.83 -17.12 -4.03
N LEU A 76 -7.79 -15.97 -3.36
CA LEU A 76 -8.22 -14.71 -3.95
C LEU A 76 -7.05 -14.09 -4.73
N GLY A 77 -7.31 -13.64 -5.94
CA GLY A 77 -6.33 -13.00 -6.80
C GLY A 77 -6.93 -11.92 -7.70
N PHE A 78 -6.06 -11.30 -8.49
CA PHE A 78 -6.41 -10.30 -9.48
C PHE A 78 -5.88 -10.71 -10.85
N ILE A 79 -6.72 -10.63 -11.87
CA ILE A 79 -6.32 -10.89 -13.25
C ILE A 79 -5.41 -9.75 -13.71
N MET A 80 -4.18 -10.09 -14.09
CA MET A 80 -3.19 -9.14 -14.58
C MET A 80 -3.19 -9.07 -16.11
N GLU A 81 -3.31 -10.23 -16.76
CA GLU A 81 -3.22 -10.39 -18.20
C GLU A 81 -3.92 -11.68 -18.64
N GLU A 82 -4.69 -11.61 -19.72
CA GLU A 82 -5.26 -12.77 -20.41
C GLU A 82 -4.40 -13.06 -21.64
N HIS A 83 -4.06 -14.33 -21.87
CA HIS A 83 -3.26 -14.77 -23.01
C HIS A 83 -4.17 -15.40 -24.07
N ASP A 84 -3.79 -15.29 -25.34
CA ASP A 84 -4.54 -15.84 -26.48
C ASP A 84 -4.69 -17.37 -26.42
N ASP A 85 -3.77 -18.06 -25.71
CA ASP A 85 -3.74 -19.52 -25.56
C ASP A 85 -4.66 -20.06 -24.45
N GLY A 86 -5.55 -19.22 -23.89
CA GLY A 86 -6.47 -19.60 -22.80
C GLY A 86 -5.80 -19.70 -21.42
N LEU A 87 -4.57 -19.20 -21.32
CA LEU A 87 -3.87 -18.99 -20.05
C LEU A 87 -4.16 -17.59 -19.51
N VAL A 88 -4.09 -17.45 -18.19
CA VAL A 88 -4.34 -16.18 -17.51
C VAL A 88 -3.27 -15.97 -16.44
N THR A 89 -2.63 -14.80 -16.47
CA THR A 89 -1.72 -14.36 -15.41
C THR A 89 -2.53 -13.78 -14.27
N VAL A 90 -2.45 -14.38 -13.09
CA VAL A 90 -3.12 -13.95 -11.88
C VAL A 90 -2.10 -13.57 -10.82
N PHE A 91 -2.25 -12.38 -10.23
CA PHE A 91 -1.52 -11.97 -9.04
C PHE A 91 -2.29 -12.38 -7.78
N VAL A 92 -1.65 -13.18 -6.94
CA VAL A 92 -2.19 -13.65 -5.66
C VAL A 92 -1.45 -12.94 -4.52
N PRO A 93 -2.04 -11.92 -3.90
CA PRO A 93 -1.44 -11.19 -2.79
C PRO A 93 -1.32 -12.06 -1.53
N SER A 94 -0.35 -11.72 -0.68
CA SER A 94 -0.14 -12.33 0.63
C SER A 94 -0.81 -11.50 1.72
N SER A 95 -1.78 -12.06 2.42
CA SER A 95 -2.44 -11.37 3.54
C SER A 95 -1.47 -11.13 4.71
N PRO A 96 -1.51 -9.96 5.39
CA PRO A 96 -2.36 -8.79 5.13
C PRO A 96 -1.71 -7.77 4.17
N VAL A 97 -0.50 -8.05 3.66
CA VAL A 97 0.29 -7.12 2.87
C VAL A 97 0.03 -7.31 1.37
N LEU A 98 -0.94 -6.57 0.82
CA LEU A 98 -1.36 -6.69 -0.58
C LEU A 98 -0.31 -6.31 -1.63
N THR A 99 0.74 -5.59 -1.22
CA THR A 99 1.83 -5.20 -2.12
C THR A 99 2.79 -6.33 -2.43
N ILE A 100 2.71 -7.43 -1.67
CA ILE A 100 3.57 -8.61 -1.82
C ILE A 100 2.67 -9.79 -2.15
N GLY A 101 3.10 -10.62 -3.08
CA GLY A 101 2.33 -11.77 -3.53
C GLY A 101 3.09 -12.59 -4.54
N ASN A 102 2.46 -13.66 -4.98
CA ASN A 102 2.98 -14.52 -6.03
C ASN A 102 2.20 -14.26 -7.31
N VAL A 103 2.86 -14.46 -8.45
CA VAL A 103 2.20 -14.47 -9.75
C VAL A 103 2.10 -15.91 -10.21
N TYR A 104 0.90 -16.29 -10.64
CA TYR A 104 0.64 -17.61 -11.20
C TYR A 104 0.10 -17.46 -12.61
N ILE A 105 0.47 -18.40 -13.47
CA ILE A 105 -0.14 -18.57 -14.79
C ILE A 105 -1.01 -19.81 -14.67
N VAL A 106 -2.31 -19.62 -14.86
CA VAL A 106 -3.33 -20.67 -14.68
C VAL A 106 -4.20 -20.76 -15.92
N LYS A 107 -4.89 -21.90 -16.09
CA LYS A 107 -5.91 -22.02 -17.14
C LYS A 107 -7.15 -21.24 -16.73
N ALA A 108 -7.85 -20.67 -17.71
CA ALA A 108 -9.12 -19.96 -17.46
C ALA A 108 -10.18 -20.85 -16.78
N GLU A 109 -10.12 -22.17 -16.94
CA GLU A 109 -11.04 -23.14 -16.29
C GLU A 109 -10.79 -23.30 -14.78
N GLN A 110 -9.59 -22.98 -14.30
CA GLN A 110 -9.21 -23.11 -12.88
C GLN A 110 -9.58 -21.87 -12.06
N MET A 111 -10.22 -20.88 -12.70
CA MET A 111 -10.53 -19.60 -12.12
C MET A 111 -12.02 -19.28 -12.21
N SER A 112 -12.53 -18.55 -11.22
CA SER A 112 -13.91 -18.08 -11.19
C SER A 112 -13.95 -16.60 -10.84
N LEU A 113 -14.61 -15.80 -11.68
CA LEU A 113 -14.67 -14.35 -11.51
C LEU A 113 -15.50 -13.99 -10.28
N ILE A 114 -14.96 -13.10 -9.44
CA ILE A 114 -15.68 -12.58 -8.28
C ILE A 114 -16.43 -11.33 -8.71
N ASN A 115 -17.76 -11.37 -8.60
CA ASN A 115 -18.64 -10.22 -8.84
C ASN A 115 -18.63 -9.26 -7.62
N ALA A 116 -17.45 -8.74 -7.28
CA ALA A 116 -17.26 -7.77 -6.21
C ALA A 116 -16.30 -6.68 -6.66
N LYS A 117 -16.31 -5.53 -5.95
CA LYS A 117 -15.32 -4.49 -6.22
C LYS A 117 -13.96 -4.99 -5.78
N SER A 118 -12.90 -4.68 -6.53
CA SER A 118 -11.52 -5.05 -6.16
C SER A 118 -11.13 -4.55 -4.75
N GLN A 119 -11.76 -3.46 -4.28
CA GLN A 119 -11.66 -2.94 -2.92
C GLN A 119 -12.21 -3.88 -1.85
N ASP A 120 -13.36 -4.50 -2.10
CA ASP A 120 -13.97 -5.44 -1.14
C ASP A 120 -13.05 -6.66 -0.94
N VAL A 121 -12.39 -7.09 -2.02
CA VAL A 121 -11.40 -8.17 -2.02
C VAL A 121 -10.11 -7.75 -1.32
N ALA A 122 -9.59 -6.56 -1.62
CA ALA A 122 -8.44 -5.98 -0.95
C ALA A 122 -8.66 -5.79 0.56
N ASP A 123 -9.83 -5.30 0.96
CA ASP A 123 -10.22 -5.16 2.37
C ASP A 123 -10.32 -6.51 3.07
N CYS A 124 -10.89 -7.51 2.39
CA CYS A 124 -10.97 -8.87 2.90
C CYS A 124 -9.57 -9.44 3.17
N LEU A 125 -8.68 -9.33 2.19
CA LEU A 125 -7.30 -9.80 2.29
C LEU A 125 -6.50 -9.03 3.34
N SER A 126 -6.70 -7.71 3.48
CA SER A 126 -6.04 -6.89 4.50
C SER A 126 -6.50 -7.24 5.92
N LYS A 127 -7.68 -7.84 6.04
CA LYS A 127 -8.31 -8.28 7.30
C LYS A 127 -8.28 -9.80 7.45
N TRP A 128 -7.23 -10.47 6.96
CA TRP A 128 -7.02 -11.92 7.12
C TRP A 128 -8.17 -12.80 6.58
N GLY A 129 -8.84 -12.35 5.52
CA GLY A 129 -9.96 -13.09 4.92
C GLY A 129 -11.31 -12.82 5.58
N MET A 130 -11.39 -11.96 6.61
CA MET A 130 -12.67 -11.55 7.18
C MET A 130 -13.52 -10.84 6.12
N GLY A 131 -14.78 -11.23 5.99
CA GLY A 131 -15.70 -10.71 4.98
C GLY A 131 -15.76 -11.53 3.69
N SER A 132 -14.96 -12.59 3.56
CA SER A 132 -14.97 -13.51 2.40
C SER A 132 -16.35 -14.09 2.09
N LYS A 133 -17.18 -14.35 3.11
CA LYS A 133 -18.56 -14.82 2.95
C LYS A 133 -19.37 -13.94 1.99
N LYS A 134 -19.21 -12.61 2.06
CA LYS A 134 -19.94 -11.65 1.21
C LYS A 134 -19.41 -11.61 -0.23
N LEU A 135 -18.14 -11.98 -0.43
CA LEU A 135 -17.51 -12.04 -1.74
C LEU A 135 -17.96 -13.30 -2.48
N LEU A 136 -17.98 -14.43 -1.78
CA LEU A 136 -18.35 -15.73 -2.33
C LEU A 136 -19.87 -15.88 -2.51
N SER A 137 -20.69 -15.26 -1.65
CA SER A 137 -22.16 -15.31 -1.79
C SER A 137 -22.72 -14.47 -2.94
N LYS A 138 -21.89 -13.67 -3.62
CA LYS A 138 -22.29 -12.84 -4.78
C LYS A 138 -22.02 -13.54 -6.12
N GLN A 139 -21.60 -14.80 -6.11
CA GLN A 139 -21.36 -15.58 -7.32
C GLN A 139 -22.62 -16.30 -7.85
N GLU A 140 -23.81 -16.02 -7.29
CA GLU A 140 -25.12 -16.47 -7.82
C GLU A 140 -25.79 -15.43 -8.71
#